data_AF-A0A941EVP6-F1
#
_entry.id   AF-A0A941EVP6-F1
#
_cell.length_a   1.000
_cell.length_b   1.000
_cell.length_c   1.000
_cell.angle_alpha   90.00
_cell.angle_beta   90.00
_cell.angle_gamma   90.00
#
_symmetry.space_group_name_H-M   'P 1'
#
loop_
_entity.id
_entity.type
_entity.pdbx_description
1 polymer ?
#
loop_
_entity_poly.entity_id
_entity_poly.type
_entity_poly.pdbx_seq_one_letter_code
_entity_poly.pdbx_strand_id
1 'polypeptide(L)'
;MNPYQVFIDVLDHPHTGARRQALTGEMIAVYTEVNHLLARTKGKLAGGVWRDCAVELDRRMGHYRSAWQQFSTGIDAILSSGIADTVAQRSLGPETEQAFQEALDGLCAALDVVRSEARRIGIESWKY
;
A
#
# COMPACT_ATOMS: atom_id res chain seq x y z
N MET A 1 -4.98 7.39 -12.71
CA MET A 1 -4.32 6.06 -12.70
C MET A 1 -5.02 5.22 -11.63
N ASN A 2 -5.42 4.01 -11.95
CA ASN A 2 -6.16 3.15 -11.03
C ASN A 2 -5.22 2.65 -9.90
N PRO A 3 -5.49 2.93 -8.61
CA PRO A 3 -4.65 2.45 -7.49
C PRO A 3 -4.59 0.92 -7.41
N TYR A 4 -5.54 0.20 -8.01
CA TYR A 4 -5.51 -1.26 -8.08
C TYR A 4 -4.51 -1.79 -9.11
N GLN A 5 -4.07 -0.98 -10.07
CA GLN A 5 -3.12 -1.43 -11.11
C GLN A 5 -1.78 -1.83 -10.50
N VAL A 6 -1.23 -1.01 -9.58
CA VAL A 6 0.05 -1.33 -8.93
C VAL A 6 -0.01 -2.63 -8.12
N PHE A 7 -1.15 -2.94 -7.51
CA PHE A 7 -1.31 -4.19 -6.78
C PHE A 7 -1.29 -5.40 -7.70
N ILE A 8 -1.96 -5.30 -8.87
CA ILE A 8 -1.93 -6.34 -9.89
C ILE A 8 -0.50 -6.51 -10.40
N ASP A 9 0.16 -5.41 -10.76
CA ASP A 9 1.53 -5.43 -11.27
C ASP A 9 2.48 -6.15 -10.29
N VAL A 10 2.40 -5.82 -9.01
CA VAL A 10 3.25 -6.45 -7.98
C VAL A 10 2.95 -7.95 -7.84
N LEU A 11 1.68 -8.34 -7.81
CA LEU A 11 1.29 -9.74 -7.60
C LEU A 11 1.60 -10.63 -8.82
N ASP A 12 1.50 -10.07 -10.04
CA ASP A 12 1.72 -10.78 -11.30
C ASP A 12 3.20 -10.81 -11.71
N HIS A 13 4.02 -9.88 -11.21
CA HIS A 13 5.41 -9.78 -11.65
C HIS A 13 6.28 -10.96 -11.13
N PRO A 14 6.94 -11.71 -12.02
CA PRO A 14 7.62 -12.97 -11.68
C PRO A 14 8.72 -12.85 -10.61
N HIS A 15 9.33 -11.67 -10.50
CA HIS A 15 10.48 -11.43 -9.62
C HIS A 15 10.15 -10.71 -8.31
N THR A 16 8.88 -10.41 -8.02
CA THR A 16 8.47 -9.66 -6.81
C THR A 16 8.94 -10.34 -5.51
N GLY A 17 8.89 -11.68 -5.48
CA GLY A 17 9.22 -12.47 -4.29
C GLY A 17 8.09 -12.51 -3.26
N ALA A 18 8.07 -13.58 -2.46
CA ALA A 18 6.95 -13.90 -1.56
C ALA A 18 6.68 -12.83 -0.50
N ARG A 19 7.72 -12.17 0.05
CA ARG A 19 7.56 -11.15 1.09
C ARG A 19 6.84 -9.91 0.56
N ARG A 20 7.24 -9.39 -0.60
CA ARG A 20 6.57 -8.23 -1.23
C ARG A 20 5.13 -8.57 -1.65
N GLN A 21 4.88 -9.80 -2.13
CA GLN A 21 3.52 -10.26 -2.42
C GLN A 21 2.65 -10.29 -1.15
N ALA A 22 3.17 -10.81 -0.04
CA ALA A 22 2.47 -10.84 1.25
C ALA A 22 2.14 -9.41 1.75
N LEU A 23 3.14 -8.51 1.77
CA LEU A 23 2.94 -7.11 2.14
C LEU A 23 1.90 -6.41 1.25
N THR A 24 1.86 -6.75 -0.03
CA THR A 24 0.87 -6.23 -0.98
C THR A 24 -0.53 -6.73 -0.67
N GLY A 25 -0.68 -8.01 -0.31
CA GLY A 25 -1.95 -8.56 0.17
C GLY A 25 -2.48 -7.80 1.41
N GLU A 26 -1.60 -7.54 2.38
CA GLU A 26 -1.94 -6.74 3.57
C GLU A 26 -2.33 -5.30 3.19
N MET A 27 -1.55 -4.65 2.32
CA MET A 27 -1.82 -3.31 1.81
C MET A 27 -3.19 -3.21 1.14
N ILE A 28 -3.59 -4.20 0.32
CA ILE A 28 -4.91 -4.26 -0.32
C ILE A 28 -6.03 -4.30 0.72
N ALA A 29 -5.90 -5.14 1.76
CA ALA A 29 -6.90 -5.28 2.80
C ALA A 29 -7.10 -3.97 3.56
N VAL A 30 -6.00 -3.36 4.02
CA VAL A 30 -6.03 -2.09 4.76
C VAL A 30 -6.56 -0.95 3.87
N TYR A 31 -6.09 -0.84 2.62
CA TYR A 31 -6.54 0.18 1.67
C TYR A 31 -8.05 0.10 1.42
N THR A 32 -8.57 -1.12 1.24
CA THR A 32 -9.99 -1.36 1.00
C THR A 32 -10.83 -0.95 2.22
N GLU A 33 -10.36 -1.27 3.43
CA GLU A 33 -11.06 -0.90 4.65
C GLU A 33 -11.06 0.61 4.90
N VAL A 34 -9.93 1.29 4.72
CA VAL A 34 -9.84 2.75 4.85
C VAL A 34 -10.81 3.42 3.88
N ASN A 35 -10.80 3.03 2.60
CA ASN A 35 -11.71 3.58 1.61
C ASN A 35 -13.18 3.35 1.97
N HIS A 36 -13.52 2.14 2.42
CA HIS A 36 -14.87 1.81 2.84
C HIS A 36 -15.34 2.69 4.01
N LEU A 37 -14.50 2.85 5.03
CA LEU A 37 -14.81 3.70 6.18
C LEU A 37 -14.92 5.17 5.78
N LEU A 38 -13.99 5.70 4.99
CA LEU A 38 -14.06 7.09 4.49
C LEU A 38 -15.33 7.33 3.68
N ALA A 39 -15.77 6.37 2.87
CA ALA A 39 -17.02 6.47 2.13
C ALA A 39 -18.24 6.51 3.05
N ARG A 40 -18.31 5.64 4.08
CA ARG A 40 -19.44 5.58 5.03
C ARG A 40 -19.55 6.76 5.97
N THR A 41 -18.40 7.38 6.24
CA THR A 41 -18.24 8.48 7.19
C THR A 41 -18.23 9.86 6.50
N LYS A 42 -18.33 9.90 5.17
CA LYS A 42 -18.42 11.12 4.37
C LYS A 42 -19.57 12.01 4.86
N GLY A 43 -19.24 13.25 5.21
CA GLY A 43 -20.20 14.23 5.73
C GLY A 43 -20.64 14.01 7.18
N LYS A 44 -20.12 12.99 7.87
CA LYS A 44 -20.42 12.69 9.27
C LYS A 44 -19.22 12.92 10.20
N LEU A 45 -18.01 12.71 9.70
CA LEU A 45 -16.78 13.07 10.43
C LEU A 45 -16.53 14.56 10.38
N ALA A 46 -15.80 15.05 11.39
CA ALA A 46 -15.21 16.38 11.35
C ALA A 46 -14.41 16.54 10.04
N GLY A 47 -14.68 17.60 9.29
CA GLY A 47 -14.13 17.77 7.94
C GLY A 47 -12.59 17.74 7.87
N GLY A 48 -11.91 18.15 8.96
CA GLY A 48 -10.46 18.02 9.11
C GLY A 48 -10.00 16.56 9.16
N VAL A 49 -10.55 15.76 10.08
CA VAL A 49 -10.23 14.34 10.23
C VAL A 49 -10.42 13.57 8.91
N TRP A 50 -11.57 13.77 8.25
CA TRP A 50 -11.85 13.09 6.99
C TRP A 50 -10.83 13.45 5.91
N ARG A 51 -10.49 14.74 5.78
CA ARG A 51 -9.53 15.25 4.81
C ARG A 51 -8.12 14.73 5.10
N ASP A 52 -7.68 14.77 6.35
CA ASP A 52 -6.35 14.35 6.76
C ASP A 52 -6.14 12.86 6.50
N CYS A 53 -7.15 12.03 6.76
CA CYS A 53 -7.12 10.61 6.46
C CYS A 53 -7.08 10.33 4.94
N ALA A 54 -7.84 11.09 4.14
CA ALA A 54 -7.81 10.96 2.68
C ALA A 54 -6.45 11.39 2.10
N VAL A 55 -5.84 12.45 2.65
CA VAL A 55 -4.50 12.90 2.26
C VAL A 55 -3.44 11.86 2.63
N GLU A 56 -3.51 11.27 3.82
CA GLU A 56 -2.56 10.25 4.25
C GLU A 56 -2.69 8.96 3.43
N LEU A 57 -3.92 8.56 3.09
CA LEU A 57 -4.20 7.46 2.15
C LEU A 57 -3.50 7.68 0.80
N ASP A 58 -3.69 8.87 0.20
CA ASP A 58 -3.06 9.23 -1.06
C ASP A 58 -1.52 9.25 -0.96
N ARG A 59 -0.99 9.80 0.14
CA ARG A 59 0.45 9.86 0.41
C ARG A 59 1.06 8.47 0.49
N ARG A 60 0.45 7.54 1.24
CA ARG A 60 0.97 6.17 1.42
C ARG A 60 0.87 5.35 0.14
N MET A 61 -0.22 5.50 -0.61
CA MET A 61 -0.34 4.92 -1.95
C MET A 61 0.67 5.52 -2.94
N GLY A 62 1.02 6.80 -2.80
CA GLY A 62 2.10 7.42 -3.55
C GLY A 62 3.45 6.77 -3.24
N HIS A 63 3.78 6.62 -1.96
CA HIS A 63 5.04 6.01 -1.52
C HIS A 63 5.17 4.56 -2.02
N TYR A 64 4.13 3.74 -1.84
CA TYR A 64 4.10 2.36 -2.32
C TYR A 64 4.33 2.26 -3.84
N ARG A 65 3.67 3.11 -4.62
CA ARG A 65 3.85 3.14 -6.09
C ARG A 65 5.27 3.52 -6.50
N SER A 66 5.86 4.51 -5.84
CA SER A 66 7.24 4.91 -6.11
C SER A 66 8.23 3.78 -5.80
N ALA A 67 8.02 3.08 -4.67
CA ALA A 67 8.84 1.93 -4.30
C ALA A 67 8.73 0.80 -5.33
N TRP A 68 7.50 0.50 -5.80
CA TRP A 68 7.29 -0.47 -6.86
C TRP A 68 8.00 -0.09 -8.15
N GLN A 69 7.85 1.17 -8.60
CA GLN A 69 8.46 1.63 -9.84
C GLN A 69 9.99 1.55 -9.81
N GLN A 70 10.60 1.86 -8.67
CA GLN A 70 12.05 1.73 -8.47
C GLN A 70 12.49 0.26 -8.55
N PHE A 71 11.73 -0.63 -7.91
CA PHE A 71 12.00 -2.07 -7.94
C PHE A 71 11.90 -2.64 -9.37
N SER A 72 10.78 -2.39 -10.07
CA SER A 72 10.55 -2.96 -11.41
C SER A 72 11.58 -2.45 -12.41
N THR A 73 11.85 -1.16 -12.42
CA THR A 73 12.90 -0.56 -13.25
C THR A 73 14.28 -1.15 -12.94
N GLY A 74 14.58 -1.38 -11.66
CA GLY A 74 15.83 -1.99 -11.23
C GLY A 74 15.98 -3.43 -11.74
N ILE A 75 14.94 -4.26 -11.60
CA ILE A 75 14.96 -5.65 -12.08
C ILE A 75 15.09 -5.69 -13.61
N ASP A 76 14.32 -4.89 -14.34
CA ASP A 76 14.38 -4.85 -15.81
C ASP A 76 15.77 -4.48 -16.32
N ALA A 77 16.44 -3.53 -15.66
CA ALA A 77 17.80 -3.13 -15.98
C ALA A 77 18.82 -4.26 -15.74
N ILE A 78 18.67 -5.00 -14.64
CA ILE A 78 19.56 -6.13 -14.32
C ILE A 78 19.39 -7.27 -15.32
N LEU A 79 18.15 -7.63 -15.63
CA LEU A 79 17.84 -8.70 -16.59
C LEU A 79 18.34 -8.34 -17.99
N SER A 80 18.16 -7.08 -18.41
CA SER A 80 18.66 -6.58 -19.70
C SER A 80 20.19 -6.58 -19.79
N SER A 81 20.88 -6.62 -18.65
CA SER A 81 22.36 -6.65 -18.58
C SER A 81 22.95 -8.06 -18.62
N GLY A 82 22.10 -9.11 -18.75
CA GLY A 82 22.54 -10.51 -18.82
C GLY A 82 23.02 -11.09 -17.48
N ILE A 83 22.71 -10.42 -16.37
CA ILE A 83 23.03 -10.89 -15.02
C ILE A 83 22.02 -11.99 -14.63
N ALA A 84 22.52 -13.08 -14.04
CA ALA A 84 21.67 -14.20 -13.61
C ALA A 84 20.64 -13.77 -12.54
N ASP A 85 19.41 -14.28 -12.65
CA ASP A 85 18.25 -13.99 -11.79
C ASP A 85 18.56 -14.00 -10.28
N THR A 86 19.40 -14.93 -9.83
CA THR A 86 19.76 -15.11 -8.42
C THR A 86 20.60 -13.98 -7.85
N VAL A 87 21.34 -13.26 -8.70
CA VAL A 87 22.09 -12.06 -8.31
C VAL A 87 21.17 -10.84 -8.29
N ALA A 88 20.26 -10.74 -9.28
CA ALA A 88 19.28 -9.65 -9.39
C ALA A 88 18.37 -9.53 -8.15
N GLN A 89 17.87 -10.67 -7.66
CA GLN A 89 16.99 -10.73 -6.50
C GLN A 89 17.67 -10.29 -5.19
N ARG A 90 18.98 -10.51 -5.04
CA ARG A 90 19.72 -10.13 -3.82
C ARG A 90 20.12 -8.65 -3.81
N SER A 91 20.33 -8.06 -4.98
CA SER A 91 20.85 -6.69 -5.10
C SER A 91 19.82 -5.59 -4.84
N LEU A 92 18.52 -5.86 -4.98
CA LEU A 92 17.43 -4.88 -4.77
C LEU A 92 16.62 -5.13 -3.48
N GLY A 93 17.07 -6.09 -2.66
CA GLY A 93 16.28 -6.79 -1.63
C GLY A 93 15.70 -5.96 -0.48
N PRO A 94 16.51 -5.24 0.32
CA PRO A 94 16.03 -4.74 1.62
C PRO A 94 15.34 -3.37 1.55
N GLU A 95 15.84 -2.43 0.74
CA GLU A 95 15.31 -1.05 0.72
C GLU A 95 13.89 -0.97 0.14
N THR A 96 13.60 -1.77 -0.87
CA THR A 96 12.26 -1.83 -1.49
C THR A 96 11.25 -2.55 -0.61
N GLU A 97 11.65 -3.60 0.10
CA GLU A 97 10.79 -4.26 1.09
C GLU A 97 10.50 -3.35 2.28
N GLN A 98 11.48 -2.58 2.74
CA GLN A 98 11.29 -1.58 3.78
C GLN A 98 10.30 -0.51 3.36
N ALA A 99 10.41 0.02 2.14
CA ALA A 99 9.46 1.02 1.63
C ALA A 99 8.02 0.47 1.54
N PHE A 100 7.84 -0.81 1.20
CA PHE A 100 6.54 -1.47 1.22
C PHE A 100 5.99 -1.56 2.65
N GLN A 101 6.83 -1.95 3.60
CA GLN A 101 6.45 -2.01 5.02
C GLN A 101 6.08 -0.61 5.56
N GLU A 102 6.88 0.43 5.27
CA GLU A 102 6.61 1.81 5.71
C GLU A 102 5.32 2.39 5.11
N ALA A 103 4.98 2.00 3.88
CA ALA A 103 3.72 2.37 3.27
C ALA A 103 2.53 1.68 3.97
N LEU A 104 2.66 0.38 4.26
CA LEU A 104 1.68 -0.40 5.00
C LEU A 104 1.48 0.13 6.43
N ASP A 105 2.55 0.35 7.18
CA ASP A 105 2.52 0.84 8.56
C ASP A 105 1.81 2.19 8.65
N GLY A 106 2.12 3.10 7.72
CA GLY A 106 1.45 4.39 7.66
C GLY A 106 -0.03 4.28 7.31
N LEU A 107 -0.40 3.31 6.48
CA LEU A 107 -1.80 3.07 6.14
C LEU A 107 -2.58 2.42 7.31
N CYS A 108 -1.95 1.51 8.05
CA CYS A 108 -2.48 0.97 9.30
C CYS A 108 -2.73 2.06 10.34
N ALA A 109 -1.79 3.00 10.50
CA ALA A 109 -1.97 4.13 11.40
C ALA A 109 -3.16 5.02 10.98
N ALA A 110 -3.31 5.29 9.69
CA ALA A 110 -4.48 6.01 9.17
C ALA A 110 -5.78 5.24 9.41
N LEU A 111 -5.78 3.91 9.22
CA LEU A 111 -6.93 3.05 9.50
C LEU A 111 -7.35 3.11 10.96
N ASP A 112 -6.40 3.09 11.90
CA ASP A 112 -6.71 3.16 13.33
C ASP A 112 -7.36 4.50 13.72
N VAL A 113 -6.91 5.61 13.14
CA VAL A 113 -7.54 6.93 13.31
C VAL A 113 -8.98 6.91 12.79
N VAL A 114 -9.19 6.44 11.55
CA VAL A 114 -10.52 6.39 10.95
C VAL A 114 -11.45 5.46 11.73
N ARG A 115 -10.95 4.30 12.20
CA ARG A 115 -11.74 3.37 13.03
C ARG A 115 -12.12 3.98 14.38
N SER A 116 -11.22 4.73 15.01
CA SER A 116 -11.51 5.41 16.27
C SER A 116 -12.64 6.43 16.07
N GLU A 117 -12.51 7.25 15.03
CA GLU A 117 -13.46 8.33 14.75
C GLU A 117 -14.80 7.80 14.22
N ALA A 118 -14.80 6.74 13.41
CA ALA A 118 -16.01 6.04 12.99
C ALA A 118 -16.77 5.44 14.18
N ARG A 119 -16.06 4.81 15.14
CA ARG A 119 -16.67 4.27 16.37
C ARG A 119 -17.34 5.36 17.20
N ARG A 120 -16.72 6.54 17.32
CA ARG A 120 -17.30 7.69 18.06
C ARG A 120 -18.65 8.15 17.50
N ILE A 121 -18.89 7.95 16.21
CA ILE A 121 -20.15 8.31 15.54
C ILE A 121 -21.07 7.10 15.29
N GLY A 122 -20.80 5.96 15.95
CA GLY A 122 -21.62 4.74 15.85
C GLY A 122 -21.49 3.99 14.52
N ILE A 123 -20.44 4.24 13.75
CA ILE A 123 -20.13 3.52 12.50
C ILE A 123 -19.01 2.53 12.80
N GLU A 124 -19.34 1.25 12.79
CA GLU A 124 -18.34 0.19 12.87
C GLU A 124 -17.77 -0.14 11.48
N SER A 125 -16.50 -0.55 11.46
CA SER A 125 -15.92 -1.26 10.31
C SER A 125 -16.70 -2.56 10.07
N TRP A 126 -16.36 -3.27 8.99
CA TRP A 126 -16.99 -4.54 8.62
C TRP A 126 -17.22 -5.42 9.85
N LYS A 127 -18.48 -5.81 10.10
CA LYS A 127 -18.77 -6.95 10.98
C LYS A 127 -18.35 -8.18 10.16
N TYR A 128 -17.24 -8.78 10.53
CA TYR A 128 -16.84 -10.10 10.03
C TYR A 128 -17.83 -11.15 10.53
#